data_AF-A0AA35XWP0-F1
#
_entry.id   AF-A0AA35XWP0-F1
#
_cell.length_a   1.000
_cell.length_b   1.000
_cell.length_c   1.000
_cell.angle_alpha   90.00
_cell.angle_beta   90.00
_cell.angle_gamma   90.00
#
_symmetry.space_group_name_H-M   'P 1'
#
loop_
_entity.id
_entity.type
_entity.pdbx_description
1 polymer ?
#
loop_
_entity_poly.entity_id
_entity_poly.type
_entity_poly.pdbx_seq_one_letter_code
_entity_poly.pdbx_strand_id
1 'polypeptide(L)'
;MKPQFFQLGKKFRGVLHHCRGRGCRGRGSCYGNKPVPTLKFASNTLMFDHMMEDMDVNCGTIVDGTETLEEIGERIFQEMLVTESGRKTKSEQLGVGDAEFVPWQTWAQM
;
A
#
# COMPACT_ATOMS: atom_id res chain seq x y z
N MET A 1 -3.44 15.73 -16.22
CA MET A 1 -3.39 14.41 -15.55
C MET A 1 -2.10 13.62 -15.79
N LYS A 2 -1.67 13.33 -17.04
CA LYS A 2 -0.46 12.53 -17.29
C LYS A 2 0.86 13.05 -16.66
N PRO A 3 1.12 14.38 -16.57
CA PRO A 3 2.37 14.88 -16.00
C PRO A 3 2.48 14.67 -14.48
N GLN A 4 1.38 14.89 -13.74
CA GLN A 4 1.35 14.65 -12.29
C GLN A 4 1.54 13.17 -11.96
N PHE A 5 0.90 12.27 -12.71
CA PHE A 5 0.99 10.83 -12.48
C PHE A 5 2.43 10.29 -12.61
N PHE A 6 3.20 10.80 -13.58
CA PHE A 6 4.59 10.39 -13.80
C PHE A 6 5.56 10.95 -12.74
N GLN A 7 5.30 12.14 -12.19
CA GLN A 7 6.10 12.67 -11.09
C GLN A 7 5.76 12.00 -9.75
N LEU A 8 4.49 11.67 -9.50
CA LEU A 8 4.08 10.90 -8.32
C LEU A 8 4.69 9.49 -8.32
N GLY A 9 4.69 8.79 -9.47
CA GLY A 9 5.29 7.45 -9.57
C GLY A 9 6.78 7.37 -9.24
N LYS A 10 7.51 8.50 -9.25
CA LYS A 10 8.93 8.58 -8.85
C LYS A 10 9.15 8.80 -7.35
N LYS A 11 8.15 9.33 -6.63
CA LYS A 11 8.21 9.59 -5.18
C LYS A 11 7.56 8.48 -4.35
N PHE A 12 6.69 7.68 -4.94
CA PHE A 12 5.92 6.65 -4.25
C PHE A 12 6.35 5.24 -4.67
N ARG A 13 6.48 4.34 -3.70
CA ARG A 13 6.50 2.91 -3.96
C ARG A 13 5.12 2.36 -3.64
N GLY A 14 4.30 2.16 -4.67
CA GLY A 14 3.04 1.43 -4.54
C GLY A 14 3.34 -0.05 -4.33
N VAL A 15 3.02 -0.60 -3.16
CA VAL A 15 3.11 -2.04 -2.93
C VAL A 15 1.71 -2.60 -2.97
N LEU A 16 1.36 -3.14 -4.15
CA LEU A 16 0.14 -3.90 -4.32
C LEU A 16 0.37 -5.28 -3.70
N HIS A 17 -0.17 -5.52 -2.51
CA HIS A 17 -0.25 -6.88 -1.96
C HIS A 17 -1.39 -7.62 -2.69
N HIS A 18 -1.05 -8.19 -3.84
CA HIS A 18 -1.97 -8.87 -4.73
C HIS A 18 -2.20 -10.33 -4.31
N CYS A 19 -3.45 -10.76 -4.26
CA CYS A 19 -3.85 -12.15 -4.06
C CYS A 19 -4.45 -12.70 -5.37
N ARG A 20 -3.78 -13.64 -6.05
CA ARG A 20 -4.40 -14.46 -7.11
C ARG A 20 -4.80 -15.80 -6.51
N GLY A 21 -6.08 -15.99 -6.21
CA GLY A 21 -6.61 -17.33 -5.94
C GLY A 21 -7.78 -17.36 -4.97
N ARG A 22 -8.80 -18.17 -5.31
CA ARG A 22 -10.07 -18.41 -4.60
C ARG A 22 -9.94 -19.15 -3.25
N GLY A 23 -8.80 -19.02 -2.57
CA GLY A 23 -8.53 -19.67 -1.30
C GLY A 23 -7.15 -19.32 -0.80
N CYS A 24 -6.96 -18.10 -0.30
CA CYS A 24 -5.69 -17.66 0.25
C CYS A 24 -5.94 -16.70 1.40
N ARG A 25 -5.56 -17.12 2.61
CA ARG A 25 -5.24 -16.21 3.70
C ARG A 25 -4.12 -15.30 3.21
N GLY A 26 -4.46 -14.06 2.84
CA GLY A 26 -3.47 -13.03 2.55
C GLY A 26 -2.53 -12.97 3.74
N ARG A 27 -1.23 -13.21 3.51
CA ARG A 27 -0.27 -13.26 4.63
C ARG A 27 -0.02 -11.90 5.28
N GLY A 28 -0.57 -10.83 4.72
CA GLY A 28 -0.56 -9.54 5.39
C GLY A 28 0.84 -9.07 5.69
N SER A 29 1.65 -8.86 4.65
CA SER A 29 3.02 -8.43 4.88
C SER A 29 3.01 -7.02 5.47
N CYS A 30 3.48 -6.88 6.72
CA CYS A 30 3.80 -5.59 7.31
C CYS A 30 5.08 -5.07 6.63
N TYR A 31 4.96 -4.60 5.39
CA TYR A 31 6.07 -4.00 4.63
C TYR A 31 6.14 -2.50 4.89
N GLY A 32 7.33 -1.91 4.89
CA GLY A 32 7.51 -0.47 4.90
C GLY A 32 8.75 -0.08 4.13
N ASN A 33 8.88 1.18 3.75
CA ASN A 33 10.10 1.67 3.12
C ASN A 33 10.40 3.08 3.65
N LYS A 34 11.40 3.24 4.51
CA LYS A 34 11.72 4.55 5.09
C LYS A 34 12.11 5.66 4.11
N PRO A 35 12.82 5.37 2.99
CA PRO A 35 13.19 6.40 2.01
C PRO A 35 12.01 6.97 1.21
N VAL A 36 10.90 6.23 1.06
CA VAL A 36 9.74 6.66 0.25
C VAL A 36 8.42 6.19 0.87
N PRO A 37 7.40 7.05 0.93
CA PRO A 37 6.10 6.68 1.47
C PRO A 37 5.53 5.46 0.74
N THR A 38 4.97 4.54 1.53
CA THR A 38 4.46 3.26 1.06
C THR A 38 2.97 3.17 1.35
N LEU A 39 2.16 3.22 0.29
CA LEU A 39 0.72 3.00 0.38
C LEU A 39 0.40 1.52 0.16
N LYS A 40 -0.37 0.95 1.07
CA LYS A 40 -0.80 -0.45 1.06
C LYS A 40 -2.27 -0.58 0.68
N PHE A 41 -2.50 -1.44 -0.29
CA PHE A 41 -3.83 -1.71 -0.83
C PHE A 41 -4.26 -3.14 -0.46
N ALA A 42 -5.43 -3.26 0.15
CA ALA A 42 -6.02 -4.56 0.44
C ALA A 42 -6.88 -5.03 -0.75
N SER A 43 -6.64 -6.25 -1.25
CA SER A 43 -7.40 -6.79 -2.40
C SER A 43 -8.79 -7.34 -2.07
N ASN A 44 -9.12 -7.48 -0.78
CA ASN A 44 -10.44 -7.90 -0.30
C ASN A 44 -10.73 -7.29 1.07
N THR A 45 -12.01 -7.15 1.39
CA THR A 45 -12.48 -6.46 2.60
C THR A 45 -12.16 -7.24 3.86
N LEU A 46 -12.29 -8.57 3.85
CA LEU A 46 -11.95 -9.41 5.00
C LEU A 46 -10.49 -9.20 5.48
N MET A 47 -9.54 -9.08 4.55
CA MET A 47 -8.14 -8.80 4.88
C MET A 47 -7.97 -7.38 5.41
N PHE A 48 -8.65 -6.40 4.79
CA PHE A 48 -8.62 -5.02 5.25
C PHE A 48 -9.10 -4.91 6.70
N ASP A 49 -10.21 -5.56 7.05
CA ASP A 49 -10.78 -5.50 8.39
C ASP A 49 -9.84 -6.11 9.45
N HIS A 50 -9.19 -7.24 9.13
CA HIS A 50 -8.22 -7.87 10.02
C HIS A 50 -6.90 -7.10 10.16
N MET A 51 -6.56 -6.26 9.18
CA MET A 51 -5.28 -5.54 9.11
C MET A 51 -5.48 -4.04 8.94
N MET A 52 -6.57 -3.51 9.49
CA MET A 52 -6.96 -2.13 9.29
C MET A 52 -5.88 -1.15 9.76
N GLU A 53 -5.11 -1.52 10.78
CA GLU A 53 -4.01 -0.71 11.29
C GLU A 53 -2.80 -0.64 10.34
N ASP A 54 -2.64 -1.62 9.44
CA ASP A 54 -1.50 -1.71 8.52
C ASP A 54 -1.86 -1.31 7.07
N MET A 55 -3.15 -1.31 6.69
CA MET A 55 -3.60 -1.10 5.31
C MET A 55 -4.20 0.29 5.09
N ASP A 56 -3.72 1.03 4.10
CA ASP A 56 -4.20 2.40 3.82
C ASP A 56 -5.55 2.40 3.10
N VAL A 57 -5.76 1.50 2.12
CA VAL A 57 -6.97 1.52 1.25
C VAL A 57 -7.54 0.11 1.04
N ASN A 58 -8.86 -0.04 1.17
CA ASN A 58 -9.59 -1.27 0.86
C ASN A 58 -10.06 -1.34 -0.60
N CYS A 59 -9.39 -2.13 -1.45
CA CYS A 59 -9.83 -2.40 -2.83
C CYS A 59 -10.79 -3.58 -2.95
N GLY A 60 -11.16 -4.21 -1.84
CA GLY A 60 -12.16 -5.28 -1.80
C GLY A 60 -13.57 -4.83 -2.13
N THR A 61 -13.86 -3.54 -1.97
CA THR A 61 -15.16 -2.92 -2.28
C THR A 61 -15.60 -3.12 -3.72
N ILE A 62 -14.65 -3.27 -4.66
CA ILE A 62 -14.92 -3.62 -6.06
C ILE A 62 -15.56 -5.02 -6.14
N VAL A 63 -15.02 -5.98 -5.39
CA VAL A 63 -15.50 -7.37 -5.38
C VAL A 63 -16.82 -7.47 -4.63
N ASP A 64 -17.01 -6.65 -3.60
CA ASP A 64 -18.25 -6.58 -2.83
C ASP A 64 -19.36 -5.82 -3.58
N GLY A 65 -19.04 -5.18 -4.71
CA GLY A 65 -19.98 -4.43 -5.55
C GLY A 65 -20.43 -3.10 -4.94
N THR A 66 -19.70 -2.58 -3.95
CA THR A 66 -20.03 -1.32 -3.25
C THR A 66 -19.38 -0.09 -3.89
N GLU A 67 -18.29 -0.28 -4.63
CA GLU A 67 -17.62 0.78 -5.40
C GLU A 67 -17.23 0.25 -6.79
N THR A 68 -17.19 1.15 -7.77
CA THR A 68 -16.68 0.92 -9.13
C THR A 68 -15.16 1.05 -9.20
N LEU A 69 -14.56 0.59 -10.31
CA LEU A 69 -13.13 0.72 -10.55
C LEU A 69 -12.69 2.19 -10.67
N GLU A 70 -13.55 3.03 -11.21
CA GLU A 70 -13.32 4.46 -11.35
C GLU A 70 -13.33 5.18 -9.99
N GLU A 71 -14.30 4.86 -9.14
CA GLU A 71 -14.43 5.44 -7.79
C GLU A 71 -13.23 5.08 -6.90
N ILE A 72 -12.82 3.81 -6.91
CA ILE A 72 -11.62 3.40 -6.15
C ILE A 72 -10.35 4.01 -6.74
N GLY A 73 -10.27 4.16 -8.07
CA GLY A 73 -9.15 4.81 -8.74
C GLY A 73 -8.98 6.26 -8.29
N GLU A 74 -10.08 7.01 -8.23
CA GLU A 74 -10.10 8.38 -7.71
C GLU A 74 -9.68 8.42 -6.23
N ARG A 75 -10.21 7.50 -5.42
CA ARG A 75 -9.85 7.43 -3.99
C ARG A 75 -8.35 7.16 -3.79
N ILE A 76 -7.79 6.20 -4.52
CA ILE A 76 -6.34 5.91 -4.48
C ILE A 76 -5.54 7.15 -4.89
N PHE A 77 -5.99 7.87 -5.92
CA PHE A 77 -5.31 9.08 -6.38
C PHE A 77 -5.35 10.20 -5.34
N GLN A 78 -6.50 10.42 -4.69
CA GLN A 78 -6.60 11.39 -3.60
C GLN A 78 -5.70 11.01 -2.42
N GLU A 79 -5.69 9.74 -2.03
CA GLU A 79 -4.82 9.23 -0.97
C GLU A 79 -3.34 9.45 -1.28
N MET A 80 -2.93 9.29 -2.55
CA MET A 80 -1.58 9.64 -2.99
C MET A 80 -1.25 11.13 -2.83
N LEU A 81 -2.17 12.03 -3.22
CA LEU A 81 -1.97 13.48 -3.10
C LEU A 81 -1.87 13.93 -1.65
N VAL A 82 -2.74 13.42 -0.78
CA VAL A 82 -2.72 13.74 0.65
C VAL A 82 -1.43 13.24 1.31
N THR A 83 -0.94 12.08 0.90
CA THR A 83 0.34 11.53 1.38
C THR A 83 1.52 12.37 0.90
N GLU A 84 1.49 12.87 -0.34
CA GLU A 84 2.52 13.78 -0.86
C GLU A 84 2.55 15.10 -0.11
N SER A 85 1.39 15.56 0.35
CA SER A 85 1.24 16.74 1.20
C SER A 85 1.78 16.55 2.64
N GLY A 86 2.36 15.39 2.95
CA GLY A 86 3.03 15.11 4.21
C GLY A 86 2.22 14.28 5.21
N ARG A 87 1.03 13.79 4.84
CA ARG A 87 0.32 12.80 5.67
C ARG A 87 1.09 11.49 5.65
N LYS A 88 1.50 11.00 6.82
CA LYS A 88 2.19 9.70 6.94
C LYS A 88 1.27 8.54 6.59
N THR A 89 1.77 7.58 5.83
CA THR A 89 1.07 6.30 5.60
C THR A 89 1.04 5.46 6.87
N LYS A 90 0.16 4.45 6.93
CA LYS A 90 0.06 3.59 8.12
C LYS A 90 1.36 2.87 8.44
N SER A 91 2.10 2.41 7.42
CA SER A 91 3.43 1.82 7.64
C SER A 91 4.43 2.80 8.26
N GLU A 92 4.38 4.08 7.87
CA GLU A 92 5.26 5.12 8.44
C GLU A 92 4.85 5.48 9.88
N GLN A 93 3.56 5.44 10.20
CA GLN A 93 3.05 5.66 11.56
C GLN A 93 3.45 4.51 12.50
N LEU A 94 3.44 3.28 12.00
CA LEU A 94 3.88 2.08 12.72
C LEU A 94 5.41 1.94 12.79
N GLY A 95 6.17 2.79 12.10
CA GLY A 95 7.64 2.75 12.09
C GLY A 95 8.23 1.58 11.29
N VAL A 96 7.45 0.94 10.43
CA VAL A 96 7.87 -0.19 9.59
C VAL A 96 8.74 0.32 8.43
N GLY A 97 9.79 -0.41 8.05
CA GLY A 97 10.67 -0.04 6.93
C GLY A 97 12.18 -0.07 7.21
N ASP A 98 12.59 -0.34 8.45
CA ASP A 98 14.02 -0.46 8.83
C ASP A 98 14.66 -1.75 8.27
N ALA A 99 13.92 -2.86 8.34
CA ALA A 99 14.41 -4.16 7.90
C ALA A 99 14.34 -4.32 6.37
N GLU A 100 13.60 -3.43 5.70
CA GLU A 100 13.28 -3.48 4.28
C GLU A 100 14.27 -2.66 3.43
N PHE A 101 14.97 -1.71 4.04
CA PHE A 101 16.00 -0.92 3.38
C PHE A 101 17.39 -1.53 3.60
N VAL A 102 17.72 -2.55 2.81
CA VAL A 102 19.02 -3.24 2.85
C VAL A 102 19.73 -3.08 1.50
N PRO A 103 20.57 -2.03 1.32
CA PRO A 103 21.18 -1.72 0.03
C PRO A 103 22.22 -2.75 -0.44
N TRP A 104 22.81 -3.50 0.49
CA TRP A 104 23.69 -4.63 0.22
C TRP A 104 23.49 -5.69 1.31
N GLN A 105 23.28 -6.95 0.93
CA GLN A 105 23.31 -8.06 1.90
C GLN A 105 24.78 -8.41 2.17
N THR A 106 25.30 -7.97 3.32
CA THR A 106 26.52 -8.56 3.87
C THR A 106 26.18 -9.96 4.37
N TRP A 107 27.00 -10.96 4.05
CA TRP A 107 26.81 -12.41 4.25
C TRP A 107 26.59 -12.90 5.71
N ALA A 108 26.17 -12.05 6.63
CA ALA A 108 25.89 -12.38 8.02
C ALA A 108 24.63 -11.65 8.50
N GLN A 109 23.46 -12.24 8.25
CA GLN A 109 22.22 -11.92 8.95
C GLN A 109 21.46 -13.24 9.13
N MET A 110 21.56 -13.78 10.35
CA MET A 110 20.69 -14.85 10.89
C MET A 110 19.45 -14.21 11.50
#